data_AF-A0A1V4TNN9-F1
#
_entry.id   AF-A0A1V4TNN9-F1
#
_cell.length_a   1.000
_cell.length_b   1.000
_cell.length_c   1.000
_cell.angle_alpha   90.00
_cell.angle_beta   90.00
_cell.angle_gamma   90.00
#
_symmetry.space_group_name_H-M   'P 1'
#
loop_
_entity.id
_entity.type
_entity.pdbx_description
1 polymer ?
#
loop_
_entity_poly.entity_id
_entity_poly.type
_entity_poly.pdbx_seq_one_letter_code
_entity_poly.pdbx_strand_id
1 'polypeptide(L)'
;MRPACKPKGHSHECDCGRECMTVHEGRAIIDLDLSEVRPMHYTTLNCVVRKAMRMGCSSIELKGVMGQRYLASTASSAGLYIAVHGTPGNDLGAFLNGPTIEVFGNAQDMTGNTMNSGRIIVHGNAWDVTGLAARGGTIMVKGDTGYRVGIHMKEYGQAHPTLLVGGTAKDYLGEYMAGGTILVLGLGNGPSPVGRNVGAGMHGGRIFVRGSVARHQLGPGASISPMNEQDREEVSRLLDEFDTAFGTVVPRDLEDYVKIAPSSSRPFSGYYDKTSV
;
A
#
# COMPACT_ATOMS: atom_id res chain seq x y z
N MET A 1 33.59 14.45 -4.74
CA MET A 1 32.18 14.13 -4.39
C MET A 1 31.66 15.22 -3.47
N ARG A 2 30.60 15.95 -3.86
CA ARG A 2 29.86 16.76 -2.87
C ARG A 2 29.32 15.78 -1.81
N PRO A 3 29.43 16.07 -0.50
CA PRO A 3 28.91 15.17 0.52
C PRO A 3 27.41 14.97 0.28
N ALA A 4 26.95 13.71 0.35
CA ALA A 4 25.52 13.40 0.28
C ALA A 4 24.77 14.27 1.29
N CYS A 5 23.63 14.84 0.88
CA CYS A 5 22.81 15.63 1.78
C CYS A 5 22.53 14.81 3.05
N LYS A 6 22.95 15.33 4.21
CA LYS A 6 22.65 14.82 5.54
C LYS A 6 21.44 15.59 6.07
N PRO A 7 20.20 15.15 5.82
CA PRO A 7 19.02 15.90 6.24
C PRO A 7 19.00 16.01 7.77
N LYS A 8 19.10 17.23 8.31
CA LYS A 8 18.92 17.55 9.73
C LYS A 8 17.44 17.83 10.05
N GLY A 9 16.56 16.88 9.75
CA GLY A 9 15.12 17.02 10.00
C GLY A 9 14.36 17.87 8.97
N HIS A 10 13.06 18.10 9.23
CA HIS A 10 12.10 18.69 8.28
C HIS A 10 12.32 20.19 7.98
N SER A 11 13.05 20.90 8.84
CA SER A 11 13.29 22.35 8.76
C SER A 11 14.57 22.76 8.04
N HIS A 12 15.38 21.79 7.57
CA HIS A 12 16.63 22.14 6.90
C HIS A 12 16.37 22.63 5.46
N GLU A 13 16.67 23.89 5.21
CA GLU A 13 16.79 24.43 3.86
C GLU A 13 18.10 23.93 3.23
N CYS A 14 17.97 23.00 2.28
CA CYS A 14 19.06 22.47 1.46
C CYS A 14 18.81 22.83 0.00
N ASP A 15 19.87 23.14 -0.74
CA ASP A 15 19.83 23.40 -2.19
C ASP A 15 20.20 22.19 -3.05
N CYS A 16 20.37 21.04 -2.42
CA CYS A 16 20.57 19.76 -3.09
C CYS A 16 19.42 19.43 -4.07
N GLY A 17 19.78 19.05 -5.31
CA GLY A 17 18.84 18.60 -6.33
C GLY A 17 17.92 19.69 -6.87
N ARG A 18 18.20 20.98 -6.59
CA ARG A 18 17.42 22.11 -7.10
C ARG A 18 17.43 22.14 -8.63
N GLU A 19 18.56 21.79 -9.24
CA GLU A 19 18.76 21.71 -10.67
C GLU A 19 17.81 20.71 -11.36
N CYS A 20 17.28 19.74 -10.60
CA CYS A 20 16.36 18.74 -11.09
C CYS A 20 14.90 19.19 -11.05
N MET A 21 14.58 20.34 -10.43
CA MET A 21 13.19 20.75 -10.18
C MET A 21 12.82 22.03 -10.91
N THR A 22 11.72 21.97 -11.63
CA THR A 22 11.02 23.14 -12.18
C THR A 22 9.64 23.25 -11.55
N VAL A 23 9.15 24.48 -11.34
CA VAL A 23 7.82 24.73 -10.78
C VAL A 23 7.08 25.71 -11.67
N HIS A 24 5.87 25.35 -12.08
CA HIS A 24 4.98 26.17 -12.88
C HIS A 24 3.56 26.07 -12.32
N GLU A 25 2.94 27.21 -11.96
CA GLU A 25 1.53 27.27 -11.52
C GLU A 25 1.16 26.24 -10.43
N GLY A 26 2.02 26.04 -9.43
CA GLY A 26 1.76 25.10 -8.34
C GLY A 26 1.97 23.62 -8.68
N ARG A 27 2.52 23.32 -9.86
CA ARG A 27 2.99 21.98 -10.25
C ARG A 27 4.52 21.94 -10.26
N ALA A 28 5.10 21.00 -9.52
CA ALA A 28 6.53 20.72 -9.57
C ALA A 28 6.81 19.54 -10.50
N ILE A 29 7.80 19.66 -11.37
CA ILE A 29 8.37 18.56 -12.14
C ILE A 29 9.78 18.36 -11.62
N ILE A 30 10.08 17.16 -11.11
CA ILE A 30 11.38 16.76 -10.61
C ILE A 30 11.91 15.67 -11.54
N ASP A 31 12.85 16.06 -12.40
CA ASP A 31 13.47 15.16 -13.36
C ASP A 31 14.84 14.70 -12.87
N LEU A 32 14.93 13.44 -12.43
CA LEU A 32 16.18 12.87 -11.94
C LEU A 32 17.24 12.77 -13.04
N ASP A 33 16.83 12.88 -14.30
CA ASP A 33 17.76 12.83 -15.41
C ASP A 33 18.69 14.04 -15.47
N LEU A 34 18.31 15.14 -14.84
CA LEU A 34 19.11 16.35 -14.74
C LEU A 34 20.15 16.29 -13.61
N SER A 35 20.18 15.22 -12.82
CA SER A 35 21.12 15.08 -11.71
C SER A 35 22.54 14.75 -12.20
N GLU A 36 23.56 15.40 -11.61
CA GLU A 36 24.98 15.09 -11.86
C GLU A 36 25.35 13.63 -11.49
N VAL A 37 24.56 12.98 -10.63
CA VAL A 37 24.80 11.61 -10.15
C VAL A 37 23.59 10.74 -10.43
N ARG A 38 23.79 9.61 -11.12
CA ARG A 38 22.74 8.62 -11.41
C ARG A 38 23.09 7.23 -10.87
N PRO A 39 22.18 6.56 -10.14
CA PRO A 39 20.90 7.08 -9.67
C PRO A 39 21.08 8.19 -8.61
N MET A 40 20.19 9.18 -8.60
CA MET A 40 20.17 10.21 -7.56
C MET A 40 19.98 9.54 -6.19
N HIS A 41 20.79 9.92 -5.20
CA HIS A 41 20.65 9.37 -3.85
C HIS A 41 19.28 9.72 -3.25
N TYR A 42 18.64 8.76 -2.58
CA TYR A 42 17.26 8.91 -2.07
C TYR A 42 17.09 10.10 -1.12
N THR A 43 18.12 10.44 -0.31
CA THR A 43 18.03 11.61 0.57
C THR A 43 17.92 12.92 -0.20
N THR A 44 18.64 13.04 -1.32
CA THR A 44 18.56 14.20 -2.21
C THR A 44 17.18 14.30 -2.82
N LEU A 45 16.64 13.23 -3.41
CA LEU A 45 15.30 13.26 -4.00
C LEU A 45 14.23 13.65 -2.96
N ASN A 46 14.29 13.05 -1.77
CA ASN A 46 13.35 13.38 -0.70
C ASN A 46 13.47 14.83 -0.22
N CYS A 47 14.66 15.43 -0.27
CA CYS A 47 14.83 16.86 0.00
C CYS A 47 14.14 17.73 -1.06
N VAL A 48 14.27 17.39 -2.34
CA VAL A 48 13.62 18.12 -3.44
C VAL A 48 12.09 18.00 -3.37
N VAL A 49 11.57 16.79 -3.13
CA VAL A 49 10.12 16.56 -2.94
C VAL A 49 9.57 17.40 -1.79
N ARG A 50 10.25 17.44 -0.64
CA ARG A 50 9.83 18.29 0.49
C ARG A 50 9.92 19.78 0.16
N LYS A 51 10.86 20.22 -0.67
CA LYS A 51 10.93 21.60 -1.15
C LYS A 51 9.71 21.95 -1.99
N ALA A 52 9.31 21.10 -2.93
CA ALA A 52 8.08 21.29 -3.71
C ALA A 52 6.83 21.38 -2.81
N MET A 53 6.72 20.52 -1.80
CA MET A 53 5.63 20.58 -0.82
C MET A 53 5.61 21.90 -0.04
N ARG A 54 6.77 22.38 0.44
CA ARG A 54 6.87 23.67 1.15
C ARG A 54 6.55 24.88 0.26
N MET A 55 6.81 24.76 -1.04
CA MET A 55 6.41 25.78 -2.02
C MET A 55 4.90 25.79 -2.29
N GLY A 56 4.12 24.94 -1.62
CA GLY A 56 2.66 24.88 -1.77
C GLY A 56 2.21 24.23 -3.08
N CYS A 57 3.08 23.42 -3.72
CA CYS A 57 2.70 22.72 -4.93
C CYS A 57 1.55 21.75 -4.63
N SER A 58 0.48 21.81 -5.42
CA SER A 58 -0.65 20.88 -5.36
C SER A 58 -0.36 19.57 -6.11
N SER A 59 0.62 19.59 -7.01
CA SER A 59 1.08 18.39 -7.73
C SER A 59 2.59 18.32 -7.86
N ILE A 60 3.12 17.09 -7.82
CA ILE A 60 4.54 16.79 -7.99
C ILE A 60 4.67 15.62 -8.97
N GLU A 61 5.45 15.77 -10.02
CA GLU A 61 5.76 14.71 -10.98
C GLU A 61 7.24 14.34 -10.87
N LEU A 62 7.53 13.06 -10.57
CA LEU A 62 8.88 12.53 -10.47
C LEU A 62 9.20 11.70 -11.73
N LYS A 63 10.27 12.03 -12.43
CA LYS A 63 10.74 11.29 -13.61
C LYS A 63 12.07 10.60 -13.35
N GLY A 64 12.23 9.37 -13.86
CA GLY A 64 13.49 8.64 -13.74
C GLY A 64 13.73 8.02 -12.37
N VAL A 65 12.66 7.63 -11.65
CA VAL A 65 12.80 7.01 -10.31
C VAL A 65 13.30 5.57 -10.43
N MET A 66 14.39 5.27 -9.72
CA MET A 66 15.16 4.02 -9.81
C MET A 66 15.55 3.49 -8.41
N GLY A 67 14.56 3.25 -7.55
CA GLY A 67 14.76 2.63 -6.24
C GLY A 67 15.04 3.62 -5.10
N GLN A 68 14.77 4.91 -5.26
CA GLN A 68 14.88 5.86 -4.17
C GLN A 68 13.85 5.55 -3.07
N ARG A 69 14.35 5.25 -1.86
CA ARG A 69 13.56 4.87 -0.68
C ARG A 69 12.90 6.07 -0.01
N TYR A 70 11.88 5.79 0.82
CA TYR A 70 11.19 6.78 1.68
C TYR A 70 10.52 7.92 0.92
N LEU A 71 10.18 7.70 -0.36
CA LEU A 71 9.55 8.71 -1.18
C LEU A 71 8.19 9.10 -0.60
N ALA A 72 7.97 10.40 -0.45
CA ALA A 72 6.77 10.97 0.17
C ALA A 72 6.47 10.46 1.59
N SER A 73 7.46 9.90 2.30
CA SER A 73 7.27 9.56 3.71
C SER A 73 6.91 10.81 4.52
N THR A 74 5.96 10.65 5.44
CA THR A 74 5.37 11.70 6.30
C THR A 74 4.71 12.86 5.54
N ALA A 75 4.40 12.71 4.25
CA ALA A 75 3.67 13.72 3.51
C ALA A 75 2.22 13.80 4.04
N SER A 76 1.77 15.01 4.38
CA SER A 76 0.50 15.23 5.09
C SER A 76 -0.40 16.29 4.47
N SER A 77 -0.06 16.80 3.29
CA SER A 77 -0.89 17.80 2.59
C SER A 77 -2.06 17.10 1.89
N ALA A 78 -3.26 17.19 2.46
CA ALA A 78 -4.47 16.71 1.79
C ALA A 78 -4.64 17.40 0.42
N GLY A 79 -5.01 16.64 -0.60
CA GLY A 79 -5.14 17.13 -1.98
C GLY A 79 -3.84 17.20 -2.79
N LEU A 80 -2.68 16.96 -2.17
CA LEU A 80 -1.43 16.81 -2.93
C LEU A 80 -1.47 15.53 -3.76
N TYR A 81 -1.18 15.67 -5.05
CA TYR A 81 -1.00 14.54 -5.98
C TYR A 81 0.48 14.36 -6.35
N ILE A 82 0.99 13.13 -6.26
CA ILE A 82 2.38 12.81 -6.58
C ILE A 82 2.40 11.70 -7.64
N ALA A 83 2.77 12.05 -8.87
CA ALA A 83 3.03 11.10 -9.95
C ALA A 83 4.48 10.61 -9.89
N VAL A 84 4.69 9.29 -9.96
CA VAL A 84 6.00 8.65 -9.93
C VAL A 84 6.20 7.82 -11.18
N HIS A 85 7.07 8.29 -12.08
CA HIS A 85 7.48 7.54 -13.28
C HIS A 85 8.77 6.77 -13.00
N GLY A 86 8.64 5.44 -12.93
CA GLY A 86 9.73 4.54 -12.58
C GLY A 86 9.35 3.62 -11.42
N THR A 87 10.36 3.17 -10.66
CA THR A 87 10.16 2.27 -9.51
C THR A 87 10.66 2.93 -8.23
N PRO A 88 9.79 3.45 -7.35
CA PRO A 88 10.21 3.87 -6.02
C PRO A 88 10.80 2.71 -5.22
N GLY A 89 11.77 3.03 -4.37
CA GLY A 89 12.35 2.06 -3.45
C GLY A 89 11.45 1.80 -2.24
N ASN A 90 11.99 1.03 -1.28
CA ASN A 90 11.28 0.66 -0.06
C ASN A 90 10.68 1.87 0.68
N ASP A 91 9.60 1.61 1.41
CA ASP A 91 8.91 2.58 2.28
C ASP A 91 8.30 3.78 1.51
N LEU A 92 7.84 3.57 0.27
CA LEU A 92 7.03 4.54 -0.45
C LEU A 92 5.80 4.93 0.38
N GLY A 93 5.60 6.22 0.63
CA GLY A 93 4.44 6.71 1.37
C GLY A 93 4.40 6.23 2.83
N ALA A 94 5.54 5.92 3.45
CA ALA A 94 5.54 5.58 4.87
C ALA A 94 4.99 6.74 5.71
N PHE A 95 4.06 6.45 6.63
CA PHE A 95 3.35 7.45 7.45
C PHE A 95 2.56 8.49 6.63
N LEU A 96 2.10 8.14 5.42
CA LEU A 96 1.27 9.02 4.59
C LEU A 96 0.01 9.46 5.34
N ASN A 97 -0.35 10.73 5.21
CA ASN A 97 -1.55 11.28 5.83
C ASN A 97 -2.27 12.28 4.91
N GLY A 98 -2.88 11.79 3.84
CA GLY A 98 -3.78 12.58 3.00
C GLY A 98 -3.44 12.64 1.51
N PRO A 99 -2.15 12.74 1.09
CA PRO A 99 -1.83 12.81 -0.34
C PRO A 99 -2.28 11.58 -1.14
N THR A 100 -2.38 11.75 -2.45
CA THR A 100 -2.47 10.65 -3.42
C THR A 100 -1.13 10.48 -4.11
N ILE A 101 -0.58 9.27 -4.06
CA ILE A 101 0.62 8.86 -4.77
C ILE A 101 0.20 7.89 -5.88
N GLU A 102 0.61 8.15 -7.11
CA GLU A 102 0.36 7.27 -8.24
C GLU A 102 1.67 6.89 -8.93
N VAL A 103 1.93 5.59 -8.99
CA VAL A 103 3.17 5.00 -9.50
C VAL A 103 2.90 4.36 -10.86
N PHE A 104 3.49 4.94 -11.89
CA PHE A 104 3.47 4.44 -13.27
C PHE A 104 4.60 3.41 -13.48
N GLY A 105 4.53 2.32 -12.71
CA GLY A 105 5.55 1.29 -12.64
C GLY A 105 5.33 0.36 -11.46
N ASN A 106 6.38 -0.36 -11.05
CA ASN A 106 6.35 -1.20 -9.84
C ASN A 106 6.73 -0.38 -8.60
N ALA A 107 6.39 -0.87 -7.41
CA ALA A 107 6.90 -0.39 -6.14
C ALA A 107 7.64 -1.52 -5.41
N GLN A 108 8.68 -1.18 -4.65
CA GLN A 108 9.38 -2.14 -3.80
C GLN A 108 8.64 -2.37 -2.47
N ASP A 109 9.32 -3.01 -1.52
CA ASP A 109 8.76 -3.48 -0.26
C ASP A 109 8.26 -2.33 0.63
N MET A 110 7.37 -2.67 1.56
CA MET A 110 6.89 -1.75 2.60
C MET A 110 6.16 -0.51 2.06
N THR A 111 5.58 -0.60 0.86
CA THR A 111 4.73 0.46 0.31
C THR A 111 3.55 0.73 1.25
N GLY A 112 3.33 1.99 1.63
CA GLY A 112 2.26 2.41 2.54
C GLY A 112 2.50 2.03 4.00
N ASN A 113 3.75 1.79 4.41
CA ASN A 113 4.09 1.47 5.80
C ASN A 113 3.53 2.51 6.78
N THR A 114 2.66 2.07 7.68
CA THR A 114 2.08 2.87 8.77
C THR A 114 1.32 4.10 8.25
N MET A 115 0.75 4.03 7.04
CA MET A 115 -0.07 5.12 6.50
C MET A 115 -1.36 5.31 7.33
N ASN A 116 -1.74 6.57 7.55
CA ASN A 116 -2.93 6.96 8.32
C ASN A 116 -4.11 7.36 7.43
N SER A 117 -3.84 7.99 6.28
CA SER A 117 -4.85 8.36 5.29
C SER A 117 -4.18 8.69 3.94
N GLY A 118 -4.99 8.92 2.91
CA GLY A 118 -4.52 9.15 1.54
C GLY A 118 -4.65 7.91 0.67
N ARG A 119 -4.05 7.97 -0.52
CA ARG A 119 -4.15 6.91 -1.53
C ARG A 119 -2.79 6.59 -2.12
N ILE A 120 -2.49 5.31 -2.34
CA ILE A 120 -1.33 4.85 -3.11
C ILE A 120 -1.84 3.95 -4.22
N ILE A 121 -1.54 4.29 -5.47
CA ILE A 121 -2.00 3.58 -6.67
C ILE A 121 -0.77 3.11 -7.44
N VAL A 122 -0.63 1.80 -7.64
CA VAL A 122 0.53 1.20 -8.32
C VAL A 122 0.06 0.48 -9.57
N HIS A 123 0.47 0.96 -10.74
CA HIS A 123 0.08 0.40 -12.05
C HIS A 123 0.81 -0.91 -12.39
N GLY A 124 1.90 -1.22 -11.69
CA GLY A 124 2.61 -2.50 -11.76
C GLY A 124 2.38 -3.36 -10.51
N ASN A 125 3.47 -3.99 -10.05
CA ASN A 125 3.50 -4.84 -8.86
C ASN A 125 3.97 -4.04 -7.63
N ALA A 126 3.57 -4.45 -6.43
CA ALA A 126 4.10 -3.93 -5.16
C ALA A 126 4.45 -5.09 -4.23
N TRP A 127 5.70 -5.20 -3.80
CA TRP A 127 6.21 -6.44 -3.23
C TRP A 127 5.95 -6.57 -1.72
N ASP A 128 6.93 -7.05 -0.97
CA ASP A 128 6.72 -7.62 0.34
C ASP A 128 6.25 -6.55 1.33
N VAL A 129 5.41 -6.97 2.28
CA VAL A 129 5.00 -6.14 3.41
C VAL A 129 4.28 -4.84 3.00
N THR A 130 3.71 -4.80 1.78
CA THR A 130 2.84 -3.69 1.34
C THR A 130 1.67 -3.54 2.33
N GLY A 131 1.42 -2.31 2.80
CA GLY A 131 0.40 -2.02 3.82
C GLY A 131 0.81 -2.36 5.26
N LEU A 132 2.11 -2.57 5.53
CA LEU A 132 2.63 -2.79 6.89
C LEU A 132 2.02 -1.81 7.88
N ALA A 133 1.32 -2.32 8.90
CA ALA A 133 0.78 -1.50 10.00
C ALA A 133 -0.08 -0.29 9.58
N ALA A 134 -0.68 -0.34 8.38
CA ALA A 134 -1.57 0.72 7.92
C ALA A 134 -2.76 0.90 8.89
N ARG A 135 -3.12 2.15 9.13
CA ARG A 135 -4.21 2.56 10.04
C ARG A 135 -5.41 3.18 9.34
N GLY A 136 -5.23 3.62 8.10
CA GLY A 136 -6.28 4.16 7.25
C GLY A 136 -5.79 4.43 5.83
N GLY A 137 -6.68 4.92 4.98
CA GLY A 137 -6.42 5.19 3.56
C GLY A 137 -6.40 3.93 2.71
N THR A 138 -6.15 4.11 1.40
CA THR A 138 -6.32 3.05 0.40
C THR A 138 -5.02 2.79 -0.37
N ILE A 139 -4.61 1.53 -0.46
CA ILE A 139 -3.54 1.08 -1.36
C ILE A 139 -4.16 0.22 -2.46
N MET A 140 -3.89 0.52 -3.71
CA MET A 140 -4.35 -0.24 -4.87
C MET A 140 -3.14 -0.66 -5.71
N VAL A 141 -3.04 -1.95 -6.02
CA VAL A 141 -1.97 -2.53 -6.82
C VAL A 141 -2.61 -3.25 -7.99
N LYS A 142 -2.29 -2.84 -9.23
CA LYS A 142 -2.86 -3.45 -10.44
C LYS A 142 -2.38 -4.89 -10.61
N GLY A 143 -1.10 -5.12 -10.37
CA GLY A 143 -0.44 -6.40 -10.56
C GLY A 143 -0.38 -7.25 -9.29
N ASP A 144 0.70 -8.03 -9.19
CA ASP A 144 0.98 -8.92 -8.07
C ASP A 144 1.56 -8.21 -6.84
N THR A 145 1.42 -8.89 -5.71
CA THR A 145 2.07 -8.55 -4.45
C THR A 145 2.89 -9.69 -3.88
N GLY A 146 3.72 -9.35 -2.88
CA GLY A 146 4.66 -10.26 -2.24
C GLY A 146 4.13 -10.99 -1.00
N TYR A 147 5.03 -11.24 -0.05
CA TYR A 147 4.78 -11.90 1.22
C TYR A 147 4.33 -10.91 2.31
N ARG A 148 3.57 -11.38 3.30
CA ARG A 148 3.17 -10.60 4.50
C ARG A 148 2.45 -9.28 4.18
N VAL A 149 1.75 -9.23 3.05
CA VAL A 149 0.97 -8.07 2.63
C VAL A 149 -0.14 -7.82 3.64
N GLY A 150 -0.30 -6.56 4.06
CA GLY A 150 -1.28 -6.16 5.07
C GLY A 150 -0.96 -6.62 6.51
N ILE A 151 0.29 -7.02 6.78
CA ILE A 151 0.68 -7.40 8.13
C ILE A 151 0.43 -6.25 9.13
N HIS A 152 -0.17 -6.57 10.27
CA HIS A 152 -0.49 -5.61 11.33
C HIS A 152 -1.40 -4.45 10.91
N MET A 153 -2.13 -4.54 9.79
CA MET A 153 -3.20 -3.58 9.48
C MET A 153 -4.17 -3.48 10.66
N LYS A 154 -4.56 -2.24 11.02
CA LYS A 154 -5.39 -1.93 12.20
C LYS A 154 -6.41 -0.88 11.83
N GLU A 155 -7.63 -1.03 12.32
CA GLU A 155 -8.63 0.03 12.22
C GLU A 155 -8.93 0.59 13.61
N TYR A 156 -9.28 1.87 13.68
CA TYR A 156 -9.67 2.52 14.92
C TYR A 156 -10.60 3.69 14.65
N GLY A 157 -11.76 3.69 15.31
CA GLY A 157 -12.77 4.72 15.12
C GLY A 157 -13.26 4.74 13.66
N GLN A 158 -13.01 5.85 12.97
CA GLN A 158 -13.39 6.06 11.56
C GLN A 158 -12.25 5.74 10.58
N ALA A 159 -11.06 5.40 11.08
CA ALA A 159 -9.91 5.09 10.24
C ALA A 159 -9.92 3.61 9.87
N HIS A 160 -10.19 3.33 8.60
CA HIS A 160 -10.25 1.98 8.04
C HIS A 160 -9.23 1.86 6.89
N PRO A 161 -8.16 1.06 7.04
CA PRO A 161 -7.20 0.84 5.97
C PRO A 161 -7.75 -0.18 4.97
N THR A 162 -7.56 0.11 3.69
CA THR A 162 -8.06 -0.73 2.59
C THR A 162 -6.91 -1.06 1.63
N LEU A 163 -6.77 -2.33 1.25
CA LEU A 163 -5.76 -2.79 0.31
C LEU A 163 -6.38 -3.65 -0.80
N LEU A 164 -6.26 -3.21 -2.05
CA LEU A 164 -6.79 -3.89 -3.23
C LEU A 164 -5.62 -4.40 -4.09
N VAL A 165 -5.66 -5.68 -4.44
CA VAL A 165 -4.64 -6.36 -5.24
C VAL A 165 -5.30 -6.97 -6.46
N GLY A 166 -4.92 -6.50 -7.65
CA GLY A 166 -5.43 -7.02 -8.91
C GLY A 166 -4.91 -8.41 -9.24
N GLY A 167 -3.62 -8.66 -9.00
CA GLY A 167 -2.98 -9.96 -9.16
C GLY A 167 -3.13 -10.84 -7.93
N THR A 168 -2.02 -11.44 -7.52
CA THR A 168 -1.93 -12.41 -6.42
C THR A 168 -1.25 -11.83 -5.19
N ALA A 169 -1.45 -12.44 -4.03
CA ALA A 169 -0.63 -12.24 -2.84
C ALA A 169 0.05 -13.55 -2.44
N LYS A 170 1.27 -13.48 -1.87
CA LYS A 170 1.98 -14.69 -1.43
C LYS A 170 1.62 -15.05 0.01
N ASP A 171 2.47 -15.82 0.68
CA ASP A 171 2.19 -16.33 2.01
C ASP A 171 2.03 -15.21 3.04
N TYR A 172 1.26 -15.50 4.10
CA TYR A 172 1.03 -14.61 5.24
C TYR A 172 0.26 -13.32 4.93
N LEU A 173 -0.61 -13.34 3.90
CA LEU A 173 -1.55 -12.25 3.65
C LEU A 173 -2.40 -11.94 4.90
N GLY A 174 -2.41 -10.68 5.33
CA GLY A 174 -3.17 -10.21 6.49
C GLY A 174 -2.68 -10.76 7.83
N GLU A 175 -1.41 -11.15 7.93
CA GLU A 175 -0.85 -11.64 9.19
C GLU A 175 -1.00 -10.61 10.32
N TYR A 176 -1.46 -11.04 11.50
CA TYR A 176 -1.67 -10.18 12.66
C TYR A 176 -2.55 -8.93 12.42
N MET A 177 -3.38 -8.91 11.38
CA MET A 177 -4.29 -7.78 11.16
C MET A 177 -5.40 -7.78 12.22
N ALA A 178 -5.76 -6.59 12.67
CA ALA A 178 -6.76 -6.34 13.69
C ALA A 178 -7.85 -5.35 13.22
N GLY A 179 -8.00 -5.21 11.90
CA GLY A 179 -8.96 -4.28 11.29
C GLY A 179 -8.63 -4.00 9.82
N GLY A 180 -9.58 -3.38 9.12
CA GLY A 180 -9.47 -3.02 7.71
C GLY A 180 -9.91 -4.12 6.75
N THR A 181 -9.81 -3.79 5.46
CA THR A 181 -10.25 -4.64 4.35
C THR A 181 -9.10 -4.92 3.39
N ILE A 182 -8.91 -6.19 3.04
CA ILE A 182 -8.01 -6.62 1.96
C ILE A 182 -8.87 -7.29 0.88
N LEU A 183 -8.68 -6.94 -0.39
CA LEU A 183 -9.33 -7.56 -1.54
C LEU A 183 -8.27 -8.05 -2.54
N VAL A 184 -8.27 -9.35 -2.85
CA VAL A 184 -7.37 -9.97 -3.84
C VAL A 184 -8.19 -10.52 -5.00
N LEU A 185 -7.94 -10.02 -6.21
CA LEU A 185 -8.75 -10.32 -7.39
C LEU A 185 -8.20 -11.48 -8.22
N GLY A 186 -6.91 -11.81 -8.13
CA GLY A 186 -6.33 -12.92 -8.88
C GLY A 186 -6.63 -12.83 -10.39
N LEU A 187 -6.49 -11.66 -11.00
CA LEU A 187 -6.81 -11.43 -12.42
C LEU A 187 -5.82 -12.11 -13.40
N GLY A 188 -4.70 -12.63 -12.89
CA GLY A 188 -3.75 -13.42 -13.68
C GLY A 188 -4.14 -14.91 -13.78
N ASN A 189 -3.44 -15.66 -14.63
CA ASN A 189 -3.67 -17.09 -14.86
C ASN A 189 -2.95 -18.00 -13.85
N GLY A 190 -2.80 -17.55 -12.60
CA GLY A 190 -2.12 -18.28 -11.55
C GLY A 190 -2.99 -19.40 -10.95
N PRO A 191 -2.38 -20.43 -10.35
CA PRO A 191 -3.14 -21.56 -9.78
C PRO A 191 -3.91 -21.19 -8.51
N SER A 192 -3.47 -20.17 -7.77
CA SER A 192 -4.15 -19.67 -6.58
C SER A 192 -3.95 -18.16 -6.44
N PRO A 193 -5.00 -17.40 -6.06
CA PRO A 193 -4.90 -15.96 -5.84
C PRO A 193 -4.08 -15.59 -4.59
N VAL A 194 -3.93 -16.52 -3.64
CA VAL A 194 -3.24 -16.31 -2.35
C VAL A 194 -2.30 -17.45 -1.99
N GLY A 195 -1.29 -17.16 -1.18
CA GLY A 195 -0.36 -18.16 -0.64
C GLY A 195 -0.92 -18.97 0.53
N ARG A 196 -0.02 -19.43 1.41
CA ARG A 196 -0.31 -20.14 2.66
C ARG A 196 -0.39 -19.19 3.85
N ASN A 197 -0.91 -19.66 4.98
CA ASN A 197 -1.03 -18.93 6.24
C ASN A 197 -1.81 -17.60 6.13
N VAL A 198 -2.82 -17.54 5.27
CA VAL A 198 -3.68 -16.36 5.10
C VAL A 198 -4.41 -16.07 6.43
N GLY A 199 -4.31 -14.84 6.90
CA GLY A 199 -4.89 -14.38 8.16
C GLY A 199 -4.26 -14.99 9.41
N ALA A 200 -3.04 -15.55 9.33
CA ALA A 200 -2.35 -16.06 10.52
C ALA A 200 -2.27 -14.98 11.61
N GLY A 201 -2.77 -15.27 12.81
CA GLY A 201 -2.75 -14.29 13.89
C GLY A 201 -3.79 -13.17 13.78
N MET A 202 -4.73 -13.23 12.84
CA MET A 202 -5.75 -12.21 12.63
C MET A 202 -6.69 -12.09 13.85
N HIS A 203 -6.91 -10.87 14.32
CA HIS A 203 -7.83 -10.53 15.42
C HIS A 203 -9.07 -9.76 14.95
N GLY A 204 -9.03 -9.17 13.76
CA GLY A 204 -10.10 -8.31 13.23
C GLY A 204 -9.91 -8.01 11.75
N GLY A 205 -10.88 -7.30 11.18
CA GLY A 205 -10.94 -7.00 9.74
C GLY A 205 -11.38 -8.20 8.91
N ARG A 206 -11.21 -8.07 7.58
CA ARG A 206 -11.76 -8.99 6.59
C ARG A 206 -10.91 -9.04 5.33
N ILE A 207 -10.69 -10.25 4.80
CA ILE A 207 -9.97 -10.49 3.55
C ILE A 207 -10.95 -11.12 2.57
N PHE A 208 -11.09 -10.53 1.38
CA PHE A 208 -11.86 -11.07 0.27
C PHE A 208 -10.91 -11.57 -0.80
N VAL A 209 -11.21 -12.74 -1.33
CA VAL A 209 -10.40 -13.36 -2.38
C VAL A 209 -11.35 -13.82 -3.48
N ARG A 210 -11.17 -13.30 -4.70
CA ARG A 210 -11.86 -13.82 -5.88
C ARG A 210 -11.24 -15.17 -6.27
N GLY A 211 -12.06 -16.19 -6.43
CA GLY A 211 -11.67 -17.57 -6.66
C GLY A 211 -11.78 -18.43 -5.40
N SER A 212 -10.97 -19.48 -5.32
CA SER A 212 -11.03 -20.45 -4.22
C SER A 212 -9.87 -20.30 -3.25
N VAL A 213 -10.15 -20.53 -1.96
CA VAL A 213 -9.14 -20.63 -0.90
C VAL A 213 -9.36 -21.95 -0.16
N ALA A 214 -8.36 -22.82 -0.17
CA ALA A 214 -8.44 -24.10 0.52
C ALA A 214 -8.16 -23.95 2.03
N ARG A 215 -8.76 -24.82 2.85
CA ARG A 215 -8.59 -24.77 4.32
C ARG A 215 -7.13 -24.82 4.77
N HIS A 216 -6.27 -25.56 4.06
CA HIS A 216 -4.84 -25.68 4.40
C HIS A 216 -4.04 -24.39 4.09
N GLN A 217 -4.62 -23.44 3.37
CA GLN A 217 -4.02 -22.12 3.11
C GLN A 217 -4.28 -21.14 4.25
N LEU A 218 -5.21 -21.42 5.16
CA LEU A 218 -5.55 -20.53 6.27
C LEU A 218 -4.52 -20.65 7.39
N GLY A 219 -4.16 -19.50 7.97
CA GLY A 219 -3.33 -19.44 9.16
C GLY A 219 -4.13 -19.64 10.46
N PRO A 220 -3.45 -19.87 11.60
CA PRO A 220 -4.10 -19.97 12.90
C PRO A 220 -4.93 -18.73 13.23
N GLY A 221 -6.18 -18.93 13.66
CA GLY A 221 -7.11 -17.84 14.01
C GLY A 221 -7.94 -17.30 12.84
N ALA A 222 -7.66 -17.71 11.59
CA ALA A 222 -8.48 -17.35 10.43
C ALA A 222 -9.46 -18.47 10.05
N SER A 223 -10.61 -18.08 9.51
CA SER A 223 -11.61 -19.01 8.99
C SER A 223 -12.30 -18.46 7.76
N ILE A 224 -12.78 -19.34 6.88
CA ILE A 224 -13.71 -18.96 5.82
C ILE A 224 -15.07 -18.69 6.46
N SER A 225 -15.67 -17.55 6.12
CA SER A 225 -16.96 -17.10 6.63
C SER A 225 -17.89 -16.73 5.47
N PRO A 226 -19.22 -16.86 5.62
CA PRO A 226 -20.16 -16.39 4.61
C PRO A 226 -20.11 -14.87 4.48
N MET A 227 -20.30 -14.36 3.26
CA MET A 227 -20.51 -12.94 3.00
C MET A 227 -21.96 -12.54 3.32
N ASN A 228 -22.11 -11.48 4.12
CA ASN A 228 -23.41 -10.83 4.33
C ASN A 228 -23.63 -9.71 3.29
N GLU A 229 -24.76 -9.00 3.38
CA GLU A 229 -25.08 -7.92 2.43
C GLU A 229 -24.09 -6.76 2.48
N GLN A 230 -23.67 -6.33 3.68
CA GLN A 230 -22.66 -5.28 3.84
C GLN A 230 -21.33 -5.69 3.20
N ASP A 231 -20.98 -6.98 3.27
CA ASP A 231 -19.78 -7.48 2.61
C ASP A 231 -19.88 -7.37 1.09
N ARG A 232 -21.05 -7.69 0.53
CA ARG A 232 -21.34 -7.64 -0.90
C ARG A 232 -21.33 -6.20 -1.43
N GLU A 233 -21.93 -5.27 -0.70
CA GLU A 233 -21.89 -3.84 -0.99
C GLU A 233 -20.45 -3.30 -0.97
N GLU A 234 -19.68 -3.66 0.07
CA GLU A 234 -18.31 -3.17 0.18
C GLU A 234 -17.41 -3.75 -0.92
N VAL A 235 -17.52 -5.05 -1.24
CA VAL A 235 -16.77 -5.63 -2.37
C VAL A 235 -17.15 -4.92 -3.67
N SER A 236 -18.45 -4.70 -3.94
CA SER A 236 -18.89 -4.01 -5.16
C SER A 236 -18.29 -2.61 -5.29
N ARG A 237 -18.28 -1.82 -4.20
CA ARG A 237 -17.64 -0.51 -4.17
C ARG A 237 -16.13 -0.59 -4.43
N LEU A 238 -15.45 -1.55 -3.82
CA LEU A 238 -14.00 -1.72 -4.01
C LEU A 238 -13.65 -2.11 -5.45
N LEU A 239 -14.50 -2.91 -6.11
CA LEU A 239 -14.36 -3.22 -7.52
C LEU A 239 -14.55 -1.96 -8.40
N ASP A 240 -15.50 -1.08 -8.08
CA ASP A 240 -15.67 0.20 -8.79
C ASP A 240 -14.45 1.13 -8.63
N GLU A 241 -13.87 1.17 -7.42
CA GLU A 241 -12.65 1.93 -7.15
C GLU A 241 -11.47 1.38 -7.97
N PHE A 242 -11.33 0.05 -8.02
CA PHE A 242 -10.28 -0.62 -8.81
C PHE A 242 -10.45 -0.36 -10.31
N ASP A 243 -11.67 -0.50 -10.83
CA ASP A 243 -11.99 -0.27 -12.24
C ASP A 243 -11.68 1.17 -12.64
N THR A 244 -12.06 2.14 -11.79
CA THR A 244 -11.78 3.56 -11.99
C THR A 244 -10.27 3.85 -11.98
N ALA A 245 -9.52 3.24 -11.05
CA ALA A 245 -8.09 3.49 -10.90
C ALA A 245 -7.26 2.95 -12.06
N PHE A 246 -7.66 1.80 -12.64
CA PHE A 246 -6.83 1.08 -13.62
C PHE A 246 -7.45 0.94 -15.01
N GLY A 247 -8.66 1.45 -15.23
CA GLY A 247 -9.40 1.30 -16.48
C GLY A 247 -9.61 -0.16 -16.88
N THR A 248 -9.75 -1.04 -15.89
CA THR A 248 -9.92 -2.49 -16.05
C THR A 248 -11.32 -2.85 -15.60
N VAL A 249 -12.00 -3.79 -16.25
CA VAL A 249 -13.32 -4.25 -15.80
C VAL A 249 -13.15 -5.59 -15.11
N VAL A 250 -13.45 -5.63 -13.80
CA VAL A 250 -13.36 -6.85 -13.01
C VAL A 250 -14.71 -7.59 -13.02
N PRO A 251 -14.72 -8.94 -13.16
CA PRO A 251 -15.95 -9.74 -13.03
C PRO A 251 -16.68 -9.48 -11.69
N ARG A 252 -18.00 -9.32 -11.78
CA ARG A 252 -18.87 -8.91 -10.66
C ARG A 252 -19.69 -10.05 -10.05
N ASP A 253 -19.39 -11.30 -10.43
CA ASP A 253 -20.03 -12.48 -9.86
C ASP A 253 -19.59 -12.64 -8.40
N LEU A 254 -20.32 -12.03 -7.46
CA LEU A 254 -19.93 -11.99 -6.04
C LEU A 254 -19.90 -13.38 -5.37
N GLU A 255 -20.52 -14.38 -5.98
CA GLU A 255 -20.43 -15.78 -5.53
C GLU A 255 -19.03 -16.39 -5.73
N ASP A 256 -18.20 -15.78 -6.60
CA ASP A 256 -16.80 -16.18 -6.79
C ASP A 256 -15.89 -15.64 -5.67
N TYR A 257 -16.40 -14.88 -4.70
CA TYR A 257 -15.60 -14.27 -3.66
C TYR A 257 -15.70 -15.03 -2.34
N VAL A 258 -14.54 -15.39 -1.80
CA VAL A 258 -14.40 -16.02 -0.49
C VAL A 258 -14.02 -14.96 0.53
N LYS A 259 -14.79 -14.90 1.63
CA LYS A 259 -14.45 -14.08 2.80
C LYS A 259 -13.66 -14.91 3.82
N ILE A 260 -12.55 -14.33 4.27
CA ILE A 260 -11.73 -14.81 5.38
C ILE A 260 -11.80 -13.77 6.50
N ALA A 261 -12.07 -14.24 7.71
CA ALA A 261 -12.25 -13.41 8.90
C ALA A 261 -11.72 -14.16 10.15
N PRO A 262 -11.60 -13.49 11.32
CA PRO A 262 -11.27 -14.18 12.56
C PRO A 262 -12.21 -15.35 12.82
N SER A 263 -11.68 -16.47 13.31
CA SER A 263 -12.46 -17.69 13.56
C SER A 263 -13.52 -17.53 14.64
N SER A 264 -13.38 -16.52 15.50
CA SER A 264 -14.37 -16.11 16.49
C SER A 264 -14.07 -14.68 16.94
N SER A 265 -14.88 -14.13 17.86
CA SER A 265 -14.58 -12.86 18.53
C SER A 265 -13.35 -12.92 19.45
N ARG A 266 -12.86 -14.13 19.80
CA ARG A 266 -11.66 -14.37 20.60
C ARG A 266 -10.87 -15.54 19.98
N PRO A 267 -10.24 -15.34 18.81
CA PRO A 267 -9.66 -16.44 18.02
C PRO A 267 -8.53 -17.19 18.73
N PHE A 268 -7.91 -16.57 19.74
CA PHE A 268 -6.79 -17.13 20.52
C PHE A 268 -7.13 -17.39 22.00
N SER A 269 -8.42 -17.40 22.37
CA SER A 269 -8.82 -17.79 23.74
C SER A 269 -8.31 -19.21 24.04
N GLY A 270 -7.59 -19.40 25.15
CA GLY A 270 -7.04 -20.71 25.52
C GLY A 270 -5.77 -21.13 24.78
N TYR A 271 -5.26 -20.38 23.79
CA TYR A 271 -3.99 -20.69 23.12
C TYR A 271 -2.76 -20.39 23.97
N TYR A 272 -2.85 -19.37 24.82
CA TYR A 272 -1.74 -18.89 25.65
C TYR A 272 -2.01 -19.04 27.15
N ASP A 273 -3.19 -19.55 27.52
CA ASP A 273 -3.52 -19.85 28.90
C ASP A 273 -2.90 -21.20 29.28
N LYS A 274 -2.00 -21.20 30.26
CA LYS A 274 -1.32 -22.42 30.75
C LYS A 274 -2.22 -23.37 31.55
N THR A 275 -3.52 -23.14 31.60
CA THR A 275 -4.46 -24.00 32.32
C THR A 275 -5.03 -25.04 31.38
N SER A 276 -4.33 -26.17 31.31
CA SER A 276 -4.91 -27.47 30.96
C SER A 276 -6.17 -27.70 31.80
N VAL A 277 -7.30 -27.91 31.12
CA VAL A 277 -8.47 -28.60 31.71
C VAL A 277 -8.18 -30.09 31.68
#